data_AF-A0AAV8WWP6-F1
#
_entry.id   AF-A0AAV8WWP6-F1
#
_cell.length_a   1.000
_cell.length_b   1.000
_cell.length_c   1.000
_cell.angle_alpha   90.00
_cell.angle_beta   90.00
_cell.angle_gamma   90.00
#
_symmetry.space_group_name_H-M   'P 1'
#
loop_
_entity.id
_entity.type
_entity.pdbx_description
1 polymer ?
#
loop_
_entity_poly.entity_id
_entity_poly.type
_entity_poly.pdbx_seq_one_letter_code
_entity_poly.pdbx_strand_id
1 'polypeptide(L)'
;MYWPNCGKGYLGPGGLDNYGKYFNCTGGVAGYIDRAVFGNHMYKHPPCQKLYENKVYYDPEGILGTLTSILMVYLGVQAGRILNTYVNVRDKVIRWTTWGVVTGLLGGALCTFSRDNGPIPLNKQLWSLSFVLVTSGMAFVVQAFLFMIVDILRKWGGRPFFYPGMNPIILYVGHEIMRDTFPFAWKPTTETHATYLFMNLWGTFLWVAFSIFLYKRNLFLTI
;
A
#
# COMPACT_ATOMS: atom_id res chain seq x y z
N MET A 1 5.95 21.98 10.96
CA MET A 1 7.36 21.89 10.56
C MET A 1 7.52 22.65 9.24
N TYR A 2 8.43 23.62 9.15
CA TYR A 2 8.51 24.59 8.06
C TYR A 2 9.62 24.16 7.08
N TRP A 3 9.27 23.85 5.83
CA TRP A 3 10.25 23.83 4.75
C TRP A 3 10.31 25.24 4.14
N PRO A 4 11.49 25.87 3.99
CA PRO A 4 11.58 27.22 3.44
C PRO A 4 11.01 27.27 2.02
N ASN A 5 9.99 28.10 1.80
CA ASN A 5 9.26 28.35 0.54
C ASN A 5 8.18 27.34 0.11
N CYS A 6 7.86 26.31 0.90
CA CYS A 6 6.90 25.26 0.50
C CYS A 6 5.58 25.24 1.30
N GLY A 7 5.35 26.23 2.17
CA GLY A 7 4.17 26.25 3.04
C GLY A 7 4.24 25.23 4.19
N LYS A 8 3.27 25.29 5.11
CA LYS A 8 3.20 24.35 6.25
C LYS A 8 2.57 23.03 5.79
N GLY A 9 3.25 21.91 6.06
CA GLY A 9 2.66 20.57 5.90
C GLY A 9 2.58 20.04 4.46
N TYR A 10 3.27 20.67 3.50
CA TYR A 10 3.32 20.13 2.14
C TYR A 10 3.94 18.72 2.16
N LEU A 11 3.25 17.76 1.55
CA LEU A 11 3.66 16.37 1.37
C LEU A 11 3.44 15.93 -0.09
N GLY A 12 3.29 16.89 -1.00
CA GLY A 12 3.03 16.64 -2.41
C GLY A 12 4.29 16.29 -3.21
N PRO A 13 4.12 15.92 -4.48
CA PRO A 13 5.21 15.52 -5.36
C PRO A 13 6.14 16.67 -5.77
N GLY A 14 5.75 17.94 -5.64
CA GLY A 14 6.53 19.09 -6.13
C GLY A 14 6.62 19.13 -7.66
N GLY A 15 7.61 19.86 -8.19
CA GLY A 15 7.84 19.98 -9.63
C GLY A 15 6.71 20.70 -10.35
N LEU A 16 6.21 20.11 -11.44
CA LEU A 16 5.09 20.62 -12.24
C LEU A 16 3.73 20.56 -11.53
N ASP A 17 3.66 19.94 -10.35
CA ASP A 17 2.45 19.92 -9.52
C ASP A 17 1.99 21.34 -9.15
N ASN A 18 0.66 21.55 -9.12
CA ASN A 18 0.06 22.85 -8.83
C ASN A 18 0.64 24.01 -9.68
N TYR A 19 0.76 23.81 -10.99
CA TYR A 19 1.31 24.79 -11.95
C TYR A 19 2.75 25.23 -11.62
N GLY A 20 3.57 24.37 -11.01
CA GLY A 20 4.95 24.71 -10.70
C GLY A 20 5.15 25.50 -9.40
N LYS A 21 4.08 25.74 -8.63
CA LYS A 21 4.11 26.58 -7.42
C LYS A 21 5.10 26.06 -6.36
N TYR A 22 5.34 24.75 -6.33
CA TYR A 22 6.18 24.07 -5.33
C TYR A 22 7.30 23.24 -5.98
N PHE A 23 7.99 23.81 -6.97
CA PHE A 23 8.93 23.09 -7.83
C PHE A 23 10.05 22.34 -7.07
N ASN A 24 10.66 22.98 -6.06
CA ASN A 24 11.76 22.40 -5.26
C ASN A 24 11.31 21.77 -3.92
N CYS A 25 10.01 21.47 -3.79
CA CYS A 25 9.38 21.04 -2.55
C CYS A 25 9.09 19.52 -2.50
N THR A 26 9.67 18.75 -3.42
CA THR A 26 9.41 17.31 -3.55
C THR A 26 9.62 16.57 -2.23
N GLY A 27 8.61 15.81 -1.80
CA GLY A 27 8.64 15.03 -0.56
C GLY A 27 8.44 15.85 0.72
N GLY A 28 8.34 17.18 0.62
CA GLY A 28 7.92 18.02 1.73
C GLY A 28 8.80 17.90 2.98
N VAL A 29 8.15 17.86 4.15
CA VAL A 29 8.84 17.69 5.45
C VAL A 29 9.59 16.36 5.53
N ALA A 30 9.05 15.29 4.95
CA ALA A 30 9.73 13.99 4.92
C ALA A 30 11.05 14.07 4.17
N GLY A 31 11.01 14.62 2.95
CA GLY A 31 12.22 14.88 2.17
C GLY A 31 13.21 15.83 2.86
N TYR A 32 12.80 16.70 3.80
CA TYR A 32 13.71 17.53 4.61
C TYR A 32 14.51 16.71 5.59
N ILE A 33 13.80 15.90 6.36
CA ILE A 33 14.39 15.11 7.42
C ILE A 33 15.32 14.07 6.79
N ASP A 34 14.90 13.44 5.69
CA ASP A 34 15.73 12.45 5.00
C ASP A 34 17.01 13.08 4.44
N ARG A 35 16.93 14.28 3.84
CA ARG A 35 18.11 15.02 3.38
C ARG A 35 19.04 15.44 4.51
N ALA A 36 18.48 15.86 5.64
CA ALA A 36 19.25 16.28 6.81
C ALA A 36 20.02 15.12 7.45
N VAL A 37 19.45 13.90 7.40
CA VAL A 37 20.06 12.72 8.04
C VAL A 37 20.90 11.88 7.07
N PHE A 38 20.40 11.59 5.88
CA PHE A 38 21.06 10.69 4.92
C PHE A 38 21.99 11.41 3.93
N GLY A 39 21.85 12.73 3.77
CA GLY A 39 22.70 13.53 2.89
C GLY A 39 22.71 13.02 1.45
N ASN A 40 23.84 12.53 0.97
CA ASN A 40 24.02 12.06 -0.42
C ASN A 40 23.60 10.59 -0.64
N HIS A 41 23.28 9.84 0.41
CA HIS A 41 22.90 8.42 0.35
C HIS A 41 21.38 8.24 0.29
N MET A 42 20.73 8.90 -0.66
CA MET A 42 19.28 8.78 -0.87
C MET A 42 18.98 8.20 -2.25
N TYR A 43 17.80 7.60 -2.38
CA TYR A 43 17.31 7.12 -3.66
C TYR A 43 17.14 8.27 -4.68
N LYS A 44 17.87 8.20 -5.81
CA LYS A 44 17.96 9.29 -6.81
C LYS A 44 16.92 9.20 -7.94
N HIS A 45 16.14 8.13 -8.01
CA HIS A 45 15.21 7.88 -9.11
C HIS A 45 13.77 7.61 -8.66
N PRO A 46 13.15 8.51 -7.88
CA PRO A 46 11.77 8.31 -7.44
C PRO A 46 10.82 8.28 -8.66
N PRO A 47 9.78 7.43 -8.66
CA PRO A 47 8.90 7.23 -9.82
C PRO A 47 8.18 8.51 -10.27
N CYS A 48 7.96 9.46 -9.36
CA CYS A 48 7.34 10.77 -9.66
C CYS A 48 8.26 11.68 -10.47
N GLN A 49 9.57 11.42 -10.51
CA GLN A 49 10.53 12.25 -11.23
C GLN A 49 10.23 12.32 -12.73
N LYS A 50 9.83 11.20 -13.34
CA LYS A 50 9.48 11.13 -14.76
C LYS A 50 8.20 11.90 -15.09
N LEU A 51 7.28 12.03 -14.14
CA LEU A 51 5.96 12.62 -14.37
C LEU A 51 5.92 14.11 -14.03
N TYR A 52 6.62 14.54 -12.98
CA TYR A 52 6.58 15.91 -12.46
C TYR A 52 7.88 16.71 -12.70
N GLU A 53 8.88 16.11 -13.35
CA GLU A 53 10.19 16.73 -13.65
C GLU A 53 10.89 17.31 -12.41
N ASN A 54 10.76 16.60 -11.29
CA ASN A 54 11.35 17.02 -10.02
C ASN A 54 12.88 17.01 -10.08
N LYS A 55 13.52 18.11 -9.67
CA LYS A 55 14.98 18.18 -9.46
C LYS A 55 15.42 17.71 -8.08
N VAL A 56 14.49 17.57 -7.14
CA VAL A 56 14.77 17.26 -5.74
C VAL A 56 14.45 15.80 -5.45
N TYR A 57 15.41 15.10 -4.84
CA TYR A 57 15.28 13.71 -4.43
C TYR A 57 14.58 13.60 -3.07
N TYR A 58 13.81 12.53 -2.91
CA TYR A 58 13.26 12.10 -1.63
C TYR A 58 13.40 10.58 -1.53
N ASP A 59 13.54 10.06 -0.31
CA ASP A 59 13.63 8.63 -0.09
C ASP A 59 12.26 8.06 0.32
N PRO A 60 11.66 7.15 -0.48
CA PRO A 60 10.42 6.49 -0.07
C PRO A 60 10.59 5.63 1.18
N GLU A 61 11.81 5.22 1.52
CA GLU A 61 12.16 4.46 2.73
C GLU A 61 12.91 5.30 3.77
N GLY A 62 12.71 6.62 3.72
CA GLY A 62 13.25 7.55 4.71
C GLY A 62 12.77 7.29 6.15
N ILE A 63 13.28 8.04 7.12
CA ILE A 63 13.04 7.79 8.55
C ILE A 63 11.56 7.83 8.90
N LEU A 64 10.83 8.81 8.34
CA LEU A 64 9.40 8.89 8.57
C LEU A 64 8.64 7.72 7.93
N GLY A 65 9.07 7.27 6.75
CA GLY A 65 8.53 6.09 6.07
C GLY A 65 8.75 4.82 6.90
N THR A 66 9.94 4.63 7.46
CA THR A 66 10.23 3.47 8.32
C THR A 66 9.37 3.46 9.59
N LEU A 67 9.19 4.60 10.26
CA LEU A 67 8.32 4.72 11.43
C LEU A 67 6.86 4.37 11.11
N THR A 68 6.34 4.88 10.00
CA THR A 68 4.97 4.55 9.56
C THR A 68 4.82 3.08 9.18
N SER A 69 5.86 2.46 8.61
CA SER A 69 5.89 1.03 8.31
C SER A 69 5.90 0.17 9.58
N ILE A 70 6.65 0.54 10.61
CA ILE A 70 6.63 -0.13 11.92
C ILE A 70 5.21 -0.10 12.51
N LEU A 71 4.54 1.05 12.45
CA LEU A 71 3.17 1.20 12.91
C LEU A 71 2.20 0.32 12.11
N MET A 72 2.36 0.24 10.79
CA MET A 72 1.55 -0.63 9.95
C MET A 72 1.69 -2.10 10.33
N VAL A 73 2.93 -2.57 10.52
CA VAL A 73 3.22 -3.95 10.96
C VAL A 73 2.61 -4.22 12.33
N TYR A 74 2.76 -3.27 13.27
CA TYR A 74 2.16 -3.38 14.60
C TYR A 74 0.63 -3.54 14.55
N LEU A 75 -0.07 -2.76 13.71
CA LEU A 75 -1.52 -2.89 13.52
C LEU A 75 -1.90 -4.26 12.93
N GLY A 76 -1.12 -4.80 12.01
CA GLY A 76 -1.29 -6.17 11.51
C GLY A 76 -1.13 -7.23 12.60
N VAL A 77 -0.09 -7.09 13.43
CA VAL A 77 0.13 -7.97 14.60
C VAL A 77 -1.04 -7.88 15.58
N GLN A 78 -1.58 -6.68 15.81
CA GLN A 78 -2.78 -6.50 16.65
C GLN A 78 -3.99 -7.26 16.09
N ALA A 79 -4.22 -7.24 14.77
CA ALA A 79 -5.29 -8.02 14.14
C ALA A 79 -5.14 -9.53 14.41
N GLY A 80 -3.92 -10.07 14.26
CA GLY A 80 -3.62 -11.48 14.54
C GLY A 80 -3.69 -11.83 16.03
N ARG A 81 -3.25 -10.93 16.92
CA ARG A 81 -3.38 -11.11 18.37
C ARG A 81 -4.84 -11.19 18.80
N ILE A 82 -5.72 -10.37 18.23
CA ILE A 82 -7.17 -10.45 18.49
C ILE A 82 -7.72 -11.81 18.06
N LEU A 83 -7.29 -12.33 16.91
CA LEU A 83 -7.73 -13.64 16.41
C LEU A 83 -7.39 -14.77 17.39
N ASN A 84 -6.18 -14.75 17.96
CA ASN A 84 -5.64 -15.83 18.79
C ASN A 84 -6.02 -15.72 20.28
N THR A 85 -6.21 -14.50 20.79
CA THR A 85 -6.42 -14.27 22.24
C THR A 85 -7.88 -14.46 22.66
N TYR A 86 -8.82 -14.05 21.82
CA TYR A 86 -10.24 -14.10 22.17
C TYR A 86 -10.88 -15.39 21.65
N VAL A 87 -11.69 -16.05 22.47
CA VAL A 87 -12.42 -17.26 22.04
C VAL A 87 -13.75 -16.90 21.39
N ASN A 88 -14.47 -15.94 21.98
CA ASN A 88 -15.78 -15.54 21.50
C ASN A 88 -15.71 -14.79 20.16
N VAL A 89 -16.56 -15.21 19.24
CA VAL A 89 -16.71 -14.61 17.91
C VAL A 89 -17.11 -13.14 18.00
N ARG A 90 -18.06 -12.79 18.87
CA ARG A 90 -18.53 -11.40 19.05
C ARG A 90 -17.40 -10.48 19.48
N ASP A 91 -16.56 -10.93 20.41
CA ASP A 91 -15.45 -10.12 20.94
C ASP A 91 -14.40 -9.84 19.85
N LYS A 92 -14.12 -10.80 18.96
CA LYS A 92 -13.22 -10.60 17.81
C LYS A 92 -13.76 -9.52 16.87
N VAL A 93 -15.02 -9.68 16.45
CA VAL A 93 -15.65 -8.78 15.49
C VAL A 93 -15.74 -7.36 16.05
N ILE A 94 -16.20 -7.19 17.29
CA ILE A 94 -16.29 -5.87 17.94
C ILE A 94 -14.90 -5.21 18.03
N ARG A 95 -13.85 -5.97 18.32
CA ARG A 95 -12.50 -5.41 18.42
C ARG A 95 -11.93 -5.02 17.06
N TRP A 96 -12.11 -5.83 16.03
CA TRP A 96 -11.67 -5.43 14.69
C TRP A 96 -12.47 -4.23 14.16
N THR A 97 -13.79 -4.18 14.38
CA THR A 97 -14.58 -3.02 13.93
C THR A 97 -14.23 -1.76 14.72
N THR A 98 -13.99 -1.85 16.03
CA THR A 98 -13.54 -0.70 16.84
C THR A 98 -12.17 -0.20 16.40
N TRP A 99 -11.19 -1.09 16.22
CA TRP A 99 -9.89 -0.70 15.65
C TRP A 99 -10.04 -0.08 14.27
N GLY A 100 -10.85 -0.68 13.40
CA GLY A 100 -11.09 -0.20 12.04
C GLY A 100 -11.71 1.21 12.01
N VAL A 101 -12.70 1.47 12.87
CA VAL A 101 -13.35 2.77 13.00
C VAL A 101 -12.39 3.79 13.62
N VAL A 102 -11.67 3.43 14.69
CA VAL A 102 -10.73 4.36 15.35
C VAL A 102 -9.60 4.76 14.41
N THR A 103 -8.91 3.81 13.77
CA THR A 103 -7.81 4.15 12.86
C THR A 103 -8.32 4.83 11.59
N GLY A 104 -9.49 4.42 11.07
CA GLY A 104 -10.12 5.06 9.92
C GLY A 104 -10.53 6.51 10.20
N LEU A 105 -11.12 6.80 11.36
CA LEU A 105 -11.50 8.16 11.77
C LEU A 105 -10.28 9.01 12.08
N LEU A 106 -9.25 8.47 12.74
CA LEU A 106 -8.00 9.18 12.96
C LEU A 106 -7.35 9.53 11.62
N GLY A 107 -7.19 8.55 10.72
CA GLY A 107 -6.64 8.79 9.38
C GLY A 107 -7.46 9.80 8.58
N GLY A 108 -8.80 9.71 8.64
CA GLY A 108 -9.72 10.66 8.03
C GLY A 108 -9.61 12.06 8.60
N ALA A 109 -9.52 12.20 9.93
CA ALA A 109 -9.33 13.48 10.61
C ALA A 109 -7.99 14.14 10.25
N LEU A 110 -6.92 13.35 10.11
CA LEU A 110 -5.61 13.83 9.65
C LEU A 110 -5.64 14.39 8.21
N CYS A 111 -6.59 13.93 7.40
CA CYS A 111 -6.81 14.43 6.04
C CYS A 111 -8.00 15.41 5.94
N THR A 112 -8.66 15.73 7.05
CA THR A 112 -9.95 16.47 7.04
C THR A 112 -10.99 15.86 6.10
N PHE A 113 -10.96 14.53 5.90
CA PHE A 113 -11.75 13.81 4.90
C PHE A 113 -11.62 14.36 3.46
N SER A 114 -10.55 15.11 3.18
CA SER A 114 -10.22 15.64 1.86
C SER A 114 -8.94 15.00 1.35
N ARG A 115 -8.83 14.84 0.02
CA ARG A 115 -7.66 14.22 -0.60
C ARG A 115 -6.41 15.09 -0.43
N ASP A 116 -6.59 16.41 -0.58
CA ASP A 116 -5.49 17.37 -0.68
C ASP A 116 -5.49 18.41 0.44
N ASN A 117 -6.59 18.55 1.19
CA ASN A 117 -6.77 19.57 2.23
C ASN A 117 -6.77 18.97 3.64
N GLY A 118 -5.58 18.74 4.19
CA GLY A 118 -5.40 18.35 5.58
C GLY A 118 -3.96 18.56 6.06
N PRO A 119 -3.70 18.48 7.38
CA PRO A 119 -2.35 18.60 7.92
C PRO A 119 -1.40 17.51 7.39
N ILE A 120 -1.92 16.32 7.08
CA ILE A 120 -1.17 15.21 6.47
C ILE A 120 -2.04 14.57 5.37
N PRO A 121 -1.92 14.98 4.09
CA PRO A 121 -2.70 14.40 2.99
C PRO A 121 -2.33 12.94 2.73
N LEU A 122 -3.22 12.22 2.06
CA LEU A 122 -3.02 10.81 1.70
C LEU A 122 -1.94 10.70 0.62
N ASN A 123 -0.71 10.42 1.03
CA ASN A 123 0.39 10.13 0.11
C ASN A 123 0.85 8.67 0.24
N LYS A 124 0.62 7.91 -0.84
CA LYS A 124 1.04 6.52 -0.98
C LYS A 124 2.55 6.37 -1.16
N GLN A 125 3.21 7.29 -1.88
CA GLN A 125 4.64 7.20 -2.18
C GLN A 125 5.53 7.50 -0.97
N LEU A 126 5.04 8.34 -0.05
CA LEU A 126 5.71 8.67 1.21
C LEU A 126 5.27 7.81 2.39
N TRP A 127 4.40 6.81 2.16
CA TRP A 127 3.78 6.03 3.23
C TRP A 127 3.23 6.91 4.37
N SER A 128 2.55 8.00 4.01
CA SER A 128 2.08 8.99 4.99
C SER A 128 1.28 8.36 6.13
N LEU A 129 1.37 8.94 7.32
CA LEU A 129 0.69 8.41 8.51
C LEU A 129 -0.83 8.28 8.31
N SER A 130 -1.45 9.25 7.66
CA SER A 130 -2.87 9.19 7.32
C SER A 130 -3.19 8.04 6.35
N PHE A 131 -2.33 7.80 5.35
CA PHE A 131 -2.47 6.66 4.45
C PHE A 131 -2.39 5.31 5.19
N VAL A 132 -1.42 5.14 6.09
CA VAL A 132 -1.28 3.92 6.89
C VAL A 132 -2.50 3.70 7.80
N LEU A 133 -3.01 4.75 8.45
CA LEU A 133 -4.17 4.66 9.34
C LEU A 133 -5.47 4.35 8.59
N VAL A 134 -5.72 4.99 7.45
CA VAL A 134 -6.90 4.71 6.62
C VAL A 134 -6.84 3.30 6.03
N THR A 135 -5.70 2.88 5.48
CA THR A 135 -5.56 1.55 4.87
C THR A 135 -5.65 0.43 5.90
N SER A 136 -5.02 0.58 7.07
CA SER A 136 -5.17 -0.37 8.18
C SER A 136 -6.61 -0.41 8.70
N GLY A 137 -7.30 0.73 8.79
CA GLY A 137 -8.71 0.79 9.16
C GLY A 137 -9.60 -0.01 8.22
N MET A 138 -9.41 0.17 6.90
CA MET A 138 -10.10 -0.64 5.90
C MET A 138 -9.74 -2.13 6.01
N ALA A 139 -8.48 -2.46 6.24
CA ALA A 139 -8.04 -3.84 6.40
C ALA A 139 -8.71 -4.53 7.60
N PHE A 140 -8.89 -3.85 8.73
CA PHE A 140 -9.63 -4.38 9.89
C PHE A 140 -11.11 -4.66 9.56
N VAL A 141 -11.76 -3.77 8.82
CA VAL A 141 -13.16 -3.96 8.40
C VAL A 141 -13.28 -5.15 7.44
N VAL A 142 -12.39 -5.23 6.45
CA VAL A 142 -12.33 -6.38 5.52
C VAL A 142 -12.05 -7.67 6.28
N GLN A 143 -11.14 -7.66 7.26
CA GLN A 143 -10.84 -8.82 8.09
C GLN A 143 -12.08 -9.30 8.86
N ALA A 144 -12.81 -8.38 9.49
CA ALA A 144 -14.04 -8.71 10.21
C ALA A 144 -15.12 -9.30 9.29
N PHE A 145 -15.26 -8.73 8.09
CA PHE A 145 -16.19 -9.20 7.07
C PHE A 145 -15.84 -10.60 6.54
N LEU A 146 -14.56 -10.83 6.20
CA LEU A 146 -14.08 -12.12 5.71
C LEU A 146 -14.23 -13.21 6.78
N PHE A 147 -13.89 -12.91 8.03
CA PHE A 147 -14.08 -13.83 9.15
C PHE A 147 -15.56 -14.21 9.32
N MET A 148 -16.48 -13.26 9.16
CA MET A 148 -17.91 -13.55 9.25
C MET A 148 -18.39 -14.48 8.12
N ILE A 149 -17.93 -14.26 6.89
CA ILE A 149 -18.34 -15.09 5.74
C ILE A 149 -17.75 -16.50 5.80
N VAL A 150 -16.47 -16.60 6.13
CA VAL A 150 -15.70 -17.86 6.05
C VAL A 150 -15.93 -18.71 7.30
N ASP A 151 -15.71 -18.15 8.50
CA ASP A 151 -15.72 -18.91 9.74
C ASP A 151 -17.12 -19.07 10.34
N ILE A 152 -17.94 -18.02 10.32
CA ILE A 152 -19.27 -18.03 10.95
C ILE A 152 -20.32 -18.57 9.98
N LEU A 153 -20.50 -17.91 8.83
CA LEU A 153 -21.53 -18.27 7.87
C LEU A 153 -21.17 -19.52 7.07
N ARG A 154 -19.87 -19.87 6.99
CA ARG A 154 -19.34 -21.00 6.22
C ARG A 154 -19.83 -21.03 4.76
N LYS A 155 -20.19 -19.86 4.22
CA LYS A 155 -20.74 -19.73 2.86
C LYS A 155 -19.66 -19.77 1.80
N TRP A 156 -18.40 -19.60 2.20
CA TRP A 156 -17.28 -19.53 1.29
C TRP A 156 -16.01 -20.09 1.92
N GLY A 157 -15.30 -20.95 1.20
CA GLY A 157 -14.04 -21.57 1.65
C GLY A 157 -12.78 -20.75 1.34
N GLY A 158 -12.90 -19.45 1.06
CA GLY A 158 -11.75 -18.56 0.78
C GLY A 158 -11.10 -18.71 -0.61
N ARG A 159 -11.71 -19.46 -1.53
CA ARG A 159 -11.21 -19.66 -2.90
C ARG A 159 -11.71 -18.54 -3.83
N PRO A 160 -10.87 -17.95 -4.71
CA PRO A 160 -9.53 -18.40 -5.08
C PRO A 160 -8.40 -17.79 -4.25
N PHE A 161 -8.66 -16.82 -3.37
CA PHE A 161 -7.61 -16.05 -2.67
C PHE A 161 -6.69 -16.89 -1.78
N PHE A 162 -7.16 -18.03 -1.29
CA PHE A 162 -6.38 -19.00 -0.54
C PHE A 162 -5.14 -19.50 -1.31
N TYR A 163 -5.26 -19.79 -2.60
CA TYR A 163 -4.15 -20.37 -3.39
C TYR A 163 -2.96 -19.40 -3.58
N PRO A 164 -3.17 -18.15 -4.04
CA PRO A 164 -2.07 -17.20 -4.11
C PRO A 164 -1.58 -16.76 -2.73
N GLY A 165 -2.46 -16.78 -1.71
CA GLY A 165 -2.09 -16.47 -0.33
C GLY A 165 -1.12 -17.47 0.30
N MET A 166 -1.08 -18.72 -0.17
CA MET A 166 -0.13 -19.74 0.31
C MET A 166 1.26 -19.64 -0.34
N ASN A 167 1.36 -19.04 -1.52
CA ASN A 167 2.61 -18.91 -2.28
C ASN A 167 2.89 -17.45 -2.72
N PRO A 168 2.75 -16.44 -1.84
CA PRO A 168 2.80 -15.04 -2.26
C PRO A 168 4.19 -14.63 -2.76
N ILE A 169 5.26 -15.18 -2.16
CA ILE A 169 6.65 -14.85 -2.52
C ILE A 169 6.98 -15.35 -3.93
N ILE A 170 6.65 -16.62 -4.25
CA ILE A 170 6.89 -17.17 -5.60
C ILE A 170 6.13 -16.36 -6.64
N LEU A 171 4.87 -16.02 -6.37
CA LEU A 171 4.06 -15.24 -7.30
C LEU A 171 4.61 -13.84 -7.51
N TYR A 172 5.07 -13.19 -6.43
CA TYR A 172 5.66 -11.86 -6.50
C TYR A 172 6.97 -11.86 -7.31
N VAL A 173 7.91 -12.73 -6.94
CA VAL A 173 9.20 -12.84 -7.62
C VAL A 173 9.02 -13.27 -9.08
N GLY A 174 8.14 -14.24 -9.33
CA GLY A 174 7.80 -14.67 -10.68
C GLY A 174 7.21 -13.54 -11.52
N HIS A 175 6.30 -12.74 -10.95
CA HIS A 175 5.72 -11.59 -11.65
C HIS A 175 6.77 -10.54 -12.01
N GLU A 176 7.70 -10.25 -11.10
CA GLU A 176 8.74 -9.25 -11.35
C GLU A 176 9.74 -9.72 -12.42
N ILE A 177 10.12 -11.01 -12.41
CA ILE A 177 10.97 -11.60 -13.44
C ILE A 177 10.27 -11.61 -14.81
N MET A 178 8.95 -11.82 -14.83
CA MET A 178 8.16 -11.97 -16.06
C MET A 178 7.45 -10.70 -16.52
N ARG A 179 7.80 -9.54 -15.94
CA ARG A 179 7.10 -8.27 -16.10
C ARG A 179 7.00 -7.75 -17.54
N ASP A 180 7.92 -8.15 -18.41
CA ASP A 180 7.97 -7.77 -19.84
C ASP A 180 7.93 -8.98 -20.78
N THR A 181 7.49 -10.14 -20.30
CA THR A 181 7.46 -11.39 -21.08
C THR A 181 6.05 -11.90 -21.33
N PHE A 182 5.76 -12.18 -22.60
CA PHE A 182 4.56 -12.91 -22.98
C PHE A 182 4.62 -14.34 -22.42
N PRO A 183 3.54 -14.90 -21.83
CA PRO A 183 2.15 -14.43 -21.84
C PRO A 183 1.72 -13.60 -20.62
N PHE A 184 2.62 -13.29 -19.69
CA PHE A 184 2.26 -12.65 -18.41
C PHE A 184 2.08 -11.13 -18.53
N ALA A 185 2.86 -10.49 -19.41
CA ALA A 185 2.74 -9.08 -19.74
C ALA A 185 3.36 -8.81 -21.13
N TRP A 186 2.84 -7.82 -21.84
CA TRP A 186 3.37 -7.39 -23.12
C TRP A 186 3.04 -5.91 -23.35
N LYS A 187 3.70 -5.25 -24.30
CA LYS A 187 3.28 -3.90 -24.69
C LYS A 187 2.13 -3.99 -25.70
N PRO A 188 0.92 -3.50 -25.38
CA PRO A 188 -0.19 -3.54 -26.32
C PRO A 188 0.11 -2.70 -27.56
N THR A 189 -0.30 -3.16 -28.73
CA THR A 189 -0.12 -2.39 -29.99
C THR A 189 -0.90 -1.07 -29.99
N THR A 190 -2.02 -1.03 -29.27
CA THR A 190 -2.83 0.17 -29.06
C THR A 190 -2.84 0.55 -27.58
N GLU A 191 -2.37 1.75 -27.29
CA GLU A 191 -2.21 2.33 -25.95
C GLU A 191 -3.56 2.84 -25.40
N THR A 192 -4.49 1.91 -25.15
CA THR A 192 -5.81 2.24 -24.59
C THR A 192 -5.97 1.66 -23.19
N HIS A 193 -6.76 2.30 -22.33
CA HIS A 193 -7.03 1.76 -20.99
C HIS A 193 -7.65 0.36 -21.03
N ALA A 194 -8.44 0.05 -22.06
CA ALA A 194 -9.07 -1.26 -22.23
C ALA A 194 -8.04 -2.36 -22.53
N THR A 195 -7.05 -2.09 -23.38
CA THR A 195 -6.00 -3.07 -23.71
C THR A 195 -5.10 -3.36 -22.51
N TYR A 196 -4.76 -2.33 -21.73
CA TYR A 196 -4.05 -2.51 -20.46
C TYR A 196 -4.87 -3.27 -19.42
N LEU A 197 -6.17 -2.97 -19.29
CA LEU A 197 -7.05 -3.71 -18.38
C LEU A 197 -7.11 -5.19 -18.77
N PHE A 198 -7.30 -5.48 -20.05
CA PHE A 198 -7.33 -6.84 -20.58
C PHE A 198 -6.04 -7.59 -20.27
N MET A 199 -4.88 -6.99 -20.57
CA MET A 199 -3.58 -7.59 -20.26
C MET A 199 -3.42 -7.89 -18.76
N ASN A 200 -3.76 -6.93 -17.89
CA ASN A 200 -3.63 -7.11 -16.45
C ASN A 200 -4.58 -8.19 -15.91
N LEU A 201 -5.82 -8.27 -16.42
CA LEU A 201 -6.76 -9.34 -16.08
C LEU A 201 -6.25 -10.70 -16.55
N TRP A 202 -5.70 -10.76 -17.76
CA TRP A 202 -5.09 -11.98 -18.31
C TRP A 202 -3.89 -12.45 -17.47
N GLY A 203 -2.95 -11.56 -17.18
CA GLY A 203 -1.81 -11.87 -16.31
C GLY A 203 -2.25 -12.33 -14.93
N THR A 204 -3.24 -11.67 -14.32
CA THR A 204 -3.80 -12.07 -13.02
C THR A 204 -4.41 -13.47 -13.10
N PHE A 205 -5.16 -13.77 -14.16
CA PHE A 205 -5.73 -15.10 -14.38
C PHE A 205 -4.64 -16.18 -14.47
N LEU A 206 -3.58 -15.93 -15.23
CA LEU A 206 -2.44 -16.84 -15.34
C LEU A 206 -1.75 -17.08 -13.99
N TRP A 207 -1.53 -16.03 -13.20
CA TRP A 207 -0.93 -16.17 -11.87
C TRP A 207 -1.83 -16.93 -10.89
N VAL A 208 -3.15 -16.74 -10.95
CA VAL A 208 -4.10 -17.55 -10.18
C VAL A 208 -4.07 -19.01 -10.62
N ALA A 209 -4.06 -19.30 -11.92
CA ALA A 209 -3.94 -20.66 -12.44
C ALA A 209 -2.61 -21.32 -12.02
N PHE A 210 -1.51 -20.57 -12.09
CA PHE A 210 -0.20 -21.02 -11.62
C PHE A 210 -0.19 -21.29 -10.11
N SER A 211 -0.84 -20.45 -9.30
CA SER A 211 -0.98 -20.69 -7.85
C SER A 211 -1.75 -21.97 -7.53
N ILE A 212 -2.80 -22.29 -8.32
CA ILE A 212 -3.56 -23.53 -8.20
C ILE A 212 -2.69 -24.73 -8.60
N PHE A 213 -1.87 -24.60 -9.64
CA PHE A 213 -0.91 -25.62 -10.04
C PHE A 213 0.10 -25.92 -8.93
N LEU A 214 0.71 -24.88 -8.34
CA LEU A 214 1.64 -25.03 -7.20
C LEU A 214 0.97 -25.73 -6.02
N TYR A 215 -0.24 -25.30 -5.68
CA TYR A 215 -1.03 -25.92 -4.60
C TYR A 215 -1.29 -27.40 -4.86
N LYS A 216 -1.70 -27.78 -6.08
CA LYS A 216 -1.93 -29.20 -6.45
C LYS A 216 -0.66 -30.05 -6.40
N ARG A 217 0.53 -29.44 -6.52
CA ARG A 217 1.82 -30.10 -6.44
C ARG A 217 2.42 -30.06 -5.02
N ASN A 218 1.72 -29.50 -4.03
CA ASN A 218 2.20 -29.30 -2.66
C ASN A 218 3.53 -28.54 -2.59
N LEU A 219 3.77 -27.61 -3.53
CA LEU A 219 4.95 -26.76 -3.53
C LEU A 219 4.63 -25.48 -2.75
N PHE A 220 5.26 -25.35 -1.57
CA PHE A 220 5.10 -24.20 -0.70
C PHE A 220 6.47 -23.63 -0.34
N LEU A 221 6.73 -22.39 -0.74
CA LEU A 221 7.98 -21.70 -0.39
C LEU A 221 7.73 -20.79 0.80
N THR A 222 8.33 -21.15 1.93
CA THR A 222 8.32 -20.38 3.17
C THR A 222 9.75 -19.94 3.45
N ILE A 223 9.95 -18.66 3.76
CA ILE A 223 11.25 -18.08 4.17
C ILE A 223 11.20 -17.86 5.69
#